data_AF-A0A436ZZ10-F1
#
_entry.id   AF-A0A436ZZ10-F1
#
_cell.length_a   1.000
_cell.length_b   1.000
_cell.length_c   1.000
_cell.angle_alpha   90.00
_cell.angle_beta   90.00
_cell.angle_gamma   90.00
#
_symmetry.space_group_name_H-M   'P 1'
#
loop_
_entity.id
_entity.type
_entity.pdbx_description
1 polymer ?
#
loop_
_entity_poly.entity_id
_entity_poly.type
_entity_poly.pdbx_seq_one_letter_code
_entity_poly.pdbx_strand_id
1 'polypeptide(L)'
;MAINLNEQPDIEQMVGALGEITTSIGTVATELRRLLNIPAMADSAILLEAINGLRTDFNSLRMEFNGNLNSLRTEVNRNLNGIRTEVNGLRTEVNSLRTDIKNLNTEVQLGPMRMYNATASNGSTLKFPDGVRLQTIIPIKDTIYTLNLPQCRDALTQLSLTYERNEGVQVLRKRIREYLGAW
;
A
#
# COMPACT_ATOMS: atom_id res chain seq x y z
N MET A 1 43.74 -98.26 -53.48
CA MET A 1 44.65 -97.43 -52.65
C MET A 1 43.80 -96.88 -51.53
N ALA A 2 43.76 -97.56 -50.37
CA ALA A 2 43.01 -97.08 -49.21
C ALA A 2 43.94 -96.16 -48.42
N ILE A 3 43.58 -94.88 -48.30
CA ILE A 3 44.32 -93.91 -47.49
C ILE A 3 44.06 -94.28 -46.03
N ASN A 4 45.12 -94.67 -45.31
CA ASN A 4 45.03 -94.93 -43.88
C ASN A 4 44.94 -93.59 -43.14
N LEU A 5 43.74 -93.27 -42.67
CA LEU A 5 43.46 -92.01 -41.97
C LEU A 5 44.14 -91.92 -40.60
N ASN A 6 44.73 -93.01 -40.07
CA ASN A 6 45.42 -93.04 -38.78
C ASN A 6 46.85 -92.42 -38.81
N GLU A 7 47.31 -91.87 -39.93
CA GLU A 7 48.66 -91.29 -40.08
C GLU A 7 48.66 -89.79 -40.46
N GLN A 8 47.60 -89.03 -40.15
CA GLN A 8 47.53 -87.58 -40.42
C GLN A 8 47.56 -86.73 -39.13
N PRO A 9 48.71 -86.65 -38.42
CA PRO A 9 48.81 -85.95 -37.13
C PRO A 9 48.46 -84.45 -37.22
N ASP A 10 48.63 -83.83 -38.38
CA ASP A 10 48.29 -82.42 -38.59
C ASP A 10 46.77 -82.18 -38.54
N ILE A 11 45.96 -83.13 -39.01
CA ILE A 11 44.50 -83.02 -38.97
C ILE A 11 43.99 -83.16 -37.54
N GLU A 12 44.54 -84.09 -36.75
CA GLU A 12 44.18 -84.23 -35.34
C GLU A 12 44.54 -82.99 -34.51
N GLN A 13 45.71 -82.37 -34.75
CA GLN A 13 46.08 -81.10 -34.11
C GLN A 13 45.14 -79.96 -34.49
N MET A 14 44.75 -79.86 -35.76
CA MET A 14 43.77 -78.86 -36.22
C MET A 14 42.41 -79.05 -35.57
N VAL A 15 41.92 -80.29 -35.47
CA VAL A 15 40.65 -80.60 -34.79
C VAL A 15 40.72 -80.25 -33.29
N GLY A 16 41.86 -80.51 -32.63
CA GLY A 16 42.10 -80.09 -31.25
C GLY A 16 42.05 -78.57 -31.07
N ALA A 17 42.78 -77.82 -31.91
CA ALA A 17 42.77 -76.36 -31.89
C ALA A 17 41.37 -75.78 -32.13
N LEU A 18 40.59 -76.37 -33.04
CA LEU A 18 39.19 -75.98 -33.27
C LEU A 18 38.30 -76.27 -32.05
N GLY A 19 38.55 -77.35 -31.32
CA GLY A 19 37.86 -77.67 -30.06
C GLY A 19 38.15 -76.63 -28.97
N GLU A 20 39.40 -76.20 -28.83
CA GLU A 20 39.81 -75.15 -27.89
C GLU A 20 39.20 -73.78 -28.24
N ILE A 21 39.20 -73.43 -29.53
CA ILE A 21 38.53 -72.21 -30.02
C ILE A 21 37.04 -72.26 -29.73
N THR A 22 36.38 -73.39 -30.00
CA THR A 22 34.94 -73.57 -29.72
C THR A 22 34.64 -73.37 -28.23
N THR A 23 35.49 -73.92 -27.36
CA THR A 23 35.37 -73.76 -25.90
C THR A 23 35.59 -72.31 -25.46
N SER A 24 36.59 -71.64 -26.02
CA SER A 24 36.89 -70.23 -25.76
C SER A 24 35.73 -69.32 -26.19
N ILE A 25 35.17 -69.56 -27.38
CA ILE A 25 33.99 -68.84 -27.89
C ILE A 25 32.78 -69.05 -26.97
N GLY A 26 32.53 -70.29 -26.52
CA GLY A 26 31.46 -70.60 -25.57
C GLY A 26 31.62 -69.85 -24.23
N THR A 27 32.86 -69.73 -23.76
CA THR A 27 33.19 -68.97 -22.54
C THR A 27 32.94 -67.47 -22.74
N VAL A 28 33.43 -66.90 -23.84
CA VAL A 28 33.20 -65.49 -24.20
C VAL A 28 31.70 -65.19 -24.34
N ALA A 29 30.94 -66.06 -24.97
CA ALA A 29 29.49 -65.89 -25.11
C ALA A 29 28.77 -65.87 -23.75
N THR A 30 29.22 -66.69 -22.80
CA THR A 30 28.69 -66.71 -21.42
C THR A 30 29.03 -65.42 -20.67
N GLU A 31 30.27 -64.95 -20.74
CA GLU A 31 30.67 -63.68 -20.10
C GLU A 31 29.99 -62.47 -20.73
N LEU A 32 29.81 -62.44 -22.06
CA LEU A 32 29.05 -61.38 -22.73
C LEU A 32 27.59 -61.34 -22.28
N ARG A 33 26.93 -62.50 -22.13
CA ARG A 33 25.58 -62.57 -21.56
C ARG A 33 25.55 -62.06 -20.11
N ARG A 34 26.57 -62.36 -19.31
CA ARG A 34 26.68 -61.90 -17.93
C ARG A 34 26.84 -60.38 -17.86
N LEU A 35 27.68 -59.79 -18.71
CA LEU A 35 27.87 -58.34 -18.82
C LEU A 35 26.61 -57.60 -19.27
N LEU A 36 25.86 -58.17 -20.22
CA LEU A 36 24.60 -57.59 -20.70
C LEU A 36 23.45 -57.70 -19.70
N ASN A 37 23.52 -58.64 -18.75
CA ASN A 37 22.46 -58.89 -17.77
C ASN A 37 22.82 -58.42 -16.35
N ILE A 38 23.79 -57.51 -16.21
CA ILE A 38 24.16 -56.94 -14.90
C ILE A 38 22.99 -56.07 -14.39
N PRO A 39 22.49 -56.29 -13.15
CA PRO A 39 21.36 -55.55 -12.58
C PRO A 39 21.56 -54.02 -12.44
N ALA A 40 22.79 -53.52 -12.56
CA ALA A 40 23.12 -52.10 -12.50
C ALA A 40 22.34 -51.23 -13.51
N MET A 41 21.91 -51.79 -14.65
CA MET A 41 21.07 -51.07 -15.62
C MET A 41 19.64 -50.83 -15.10
N ALA A 42 19.08 -51.77 -14.33
CA ALA A 42 17.77 -51.60 -13.71
C ALA A 42 17.82 -50.57 -12.57
N ASP A 43 18.85 -50.63 -11.72
CA ASP A 43 19.04 -49.68 -10.62
C ASP A 43 19.24 -48.25 -11.12
N SER A 44 19.97 -48.07 -12.22
CA SER A 44 20.13 -46.76 -12.86
C SER A 44 18.82 -46.19 -13.41
N ALA A 45 17.93 -47.05 -13.93
CA ALA A 45 16.63 -46.62 -14.43
C ALA A 45 15.72 -46.16 -13.28
N ILE A 46 15.70 -46.91 -12.18
CA ILE A 46 14.95 -46.54 -10.96
C ILE A 46 15.50 -45.22 -10.37
N LEU A 47 16.82 -45.04 -10.34
CA LEU A 47 17.43 -43.80 -9.87
C LEU A 47 17.03 -42.60 -10.74
N LEU A 48 17.01 -42.76 -12.07
CA LEU A 48 16.58 -41.72 -13.00
C LEU A 48 15.11 -41.35 -12.79
N GLU A 49 14.24 -42.33 -12.56
CA GLU A 49 12.83 -42.10 -12.25
C GLU A 49 12.68 -41.34 -10.92
N ALA A 50 13.40 -41.73 -9.87
CA ALA A 50 13.40 -41.05 -8.59
C ALA A 50 13.90 -39.59 -8.71
N ILE A 51 14.97 -39.35 -9.47
CA ILE A 51 15.49 -38.00 -9.74
C ILE A 51 14.46 -37.14 -10.49
N ASN A 52 13.77 -37.71 -11.48
CA ASN A 52 12.72 -37.01 -12.21
C ASN A 52 11.49 -36.70 -11.33
N GLY A 53 11.13 -37.63 -10.44
CA GLY A 53 10.10 -37.42 -9.41
C GLY A 53 10.46 -36.27 -8.49
N LEU A 54 11.66 -36.30 -7.88
CA LEU A 54 12.15 -35.24 -7.01
C LEU A 54 12.23 -33.88 -7.73
N ARG A 55 12.62 -33.87 -9.01
CA ARG A 55 12.63 -32.64 -9.81
C ARG A 55 11.23 -32.09 -10.03
N THR A 56 10.25 -32.97 -10.25
CA THR A 56 8.84 -32.59 -10.40
C THR A 56 8.30 -32.01 -9.10
N ASP A 57 8.53 -32.70 -7.98
CA ASP A 57 8.10 -32.24 -6.65
C ASP A 57 8.72 -30.89 -6.29
N PHE A 58 10.02 -30.72 -6.55
CA PHE A 58 10.72 -29.46 -6.32
C PHE A 58 10.13 -28.32 -7.15
N ASN A 59 9.80 -28.57 -8.43
CA ASN A 59 9.17 -27.56 -9.27
C ASN A 59 7.76 -27.20 -8.77
N SER A 60 6.97 -28.19 -8.33
CA SER A 60 5.64 -27.97 -7.74
C SER A 60 5.74 -27.13 -6.47
N LEU A 61 6.62 -27.48 -5.53
CA LEU A 61 6.86 -26.70 -4.31
C LEU A 61 7.30 -25.26 -4.63
N ARG A 62 8.16 -25.07 -5.64
CA ARG A 62 8.58 -23.74 -6.07
C ARG A 62 7.42 -22.91 -6.63
N MET A 63 6.51 -23.53 -7.39
CA MET A 63 5.32 -22.85 -7.92
C MET A 63 4.37 -22.47 -6.78
N GLU A 64 4.07 -23.38 -5.86
CA GLU A 64 3.21 -23.12 -4.70
C GLU A 64 3.79 -22.01 -3.82
N PHE A 65 5.07 -22.06 -3.52
CA PHE A 65 5.76 -21.05 -2.71
C PHE A 65 5.66 -19.66 -3.35
N ASN A 66 5.95 -19.56 -4.65
CA ASN A 66 5.83 -18.29 -5.38
C ASN A 66 4.38 -17.81 -5.45
N GLY A 67 3.43 -18.70 -5.66
CA GLY A 67 2.00 -18.38 -5.64
C GLY A 67 1.57 -17.80 -4.30
N ASN A 68 1.92 -18.46 -3.20
CA ASN A 68 1.59 -18.03 -1.84
C ASN A 68 2.23 -16.68 -1.50
N LEU A 69 3.51 -16.49 -1.84
CA LEU A 69 4.17 -15.20 -1.65
C LEU A 69 3.52 -14.06 -2.43
N ASN A 70 3.14 -14.31 -3.68
CA ASN A 70 2.48 -13.29 -4.51
C ASN A 70 1.08 -12.95 -3.99
N SER A 71 0.32 -13.95 -3.55
CA SER A 71 -0.99 -13.75 -2.92
C SER A 71 -0.88 -12.93 -1.64
N LEU A 72 0.03 -13.32 -0.74
CA LEU A 72 0.26 -12.60 0.52
C LEU A 72 0.71 -11.14 0.26
N ARG A 73 1.63 -10.94 -0.68
CA ARG A 73 2.08 -9.58 -1.06
C ARG A 73 0.94 -8.73 -1.60
N THR A 74 0.05 -9.31 -2.40
CA THR A 74 -1.11 -8.61 -2.97
C THR A 74 -2.11 -8.22 -1.88
N GLU A 75 -2.40 -9.14 -0.96
CA GLU A 75 -3.32 -8.91 0.15
C GLU A 75 -2.79 -7.83 1.10
N VAL A 76 -1.52 -7.93 1.52
CA VAL A 76 -0.86 -6.93 2.37
C VAL A 76 -0.91 -5.54 1.72
N ASN A 77 -0.57 -5.43 0.43
CA ASN A 77 -0.63 -4.16 -0.28
C ASN A 77 -2.05 -3.59 -0.36
N ARG A 78 -3.06 -4.45 -0.58
CA ARG A 78 -4.47 -4.02 -0.58
C ARG A 78 -4.88 -3.47 0.77
N ASN A 79 -4.56 -4.18 1.84
CA ASN A 79 -4.90 -3.78 3.20
C ASN A 79 -4.21 -2.48 3.61
N LEU A 80 -2.92 -2.32 3.29
CA LEU A 80 -2.18 -1.08 3.57
C LEU A 80 -2.76 0.13 2.81
N ASN A 81 -3.18 -0.06 1.55
CA ASN A 81 -3.83 1.00 0.78
C ASN A 81 -5.21 1.34 1.34
N GLY A 82 -5.98 0.34 1.79
CA GLY A 82 -7.25 0.54 2.49
C GLY A 82 -7.08 1.38 3.76
N ILE A 83 -6.19 0.95 4.66
CA ILE A 83 -5.86 1.67 5.90
C ILE A 83 -5.41 3.11 5.61
N ARG A 84 -4.56 3.32 4.61
CA ARG A 84 -4.10 4.66 4.22
C ARG A 84 -5.26 5.57 3.80
N THR A 85 -6.25 5.01 3.10
CA THR A 85 -7.44 5.73 2.64
C THR A 85 -8.31 6.12 3.83
N GLU A 86 -8.58 5.18 4.73
CA GLU A 86 -9.38 5.41 5.94
C GLU A 86 -8.73 6.49 6.84
N VAL A 87 -7.42 6.41 7.07
CA VAL A 87 -6.68 7.41 7.87
C VAL A 87 -6.77 8.81 7.27
N ASN A 88 -6.69 8.93 5.93
CA ASN A 88 -6.87 10.22 5.26
C ASN A 88 -8.30 10.75 5.37
N GLY A 89 -9.31 9.87 5.31
CA GLY A 89 -10.71 10.20 5.56
C GLY A 89 -10.89 10.76 6.97
N LEU A 90 -10.44 10.03 7.99
CA LEU A 90 -10.50 10.47 9.39
C LEU A 90 -9.78 11.80 9.63
N ARG A 91 -8.62 12.03 8.99
CA ARG A 91 -7.92 13.30 9.10
C ARG A 91 -8.75 14.47 8.56
N THR A 92 -9.50 14.25 7.49
CA THR A 92 -10.39 15.26 6.89
C THR A 92 -11.56 15.56 7.82
N GLU A 93 -12.21 14.54 8.36
CA GLU A 93 -13.31 14.67 9.31
C GLU A 93 -12.87 15.42 10.58
N VAL A 94 -11.72 15.05 11.17
CA VAL A 94 -11.17 15.74 12.34
C VAL A 94 -10.88 17.21 12.06
N ASN A 95 -10.39 17.56 10.87
CA ASN A 95 -10.16 18.96 10.49
C ASN A 95 -11.48 19.74 10.32
N SER A 96 -12.52 19.09 9.77
CA SER A 96 -13.87 19.68 9.70
C SER A 96 -14.40 19.95 11.11
N LEU A 97 -14.37 18.94 11.99
CA LEU A 97 -14.82 19.07 13.37
C LEU A 97 -14.06 20.16 14.13
N ARG A 98 -12.74 20.29 13.93
CA ARG A 98 -11.96 21.40 14.51
C ARG A 98 -12.44 22.76 14.03
N THR A 99 -12.87 22.88 12.78
CA THR A 99 -13.42 24.13 12.23
C THR A 99 -14.80 24.40 12.82
N ASP A 100 -15.66 23.39 12.89
CA ASP A 100 -16.99 23.49 13.47
C ASP A 100 -16.92 23.90 14.96
N ILE A 101 -16.01 23.31 15.73
CA ILE A 101 -15.78 23.68 17.14
C ILE A 101 -15.29 25.13 17.26
N LYS A 102 -14.42 25.62 16.38
CA LYS A 102 -13.99 27.04 16.39
C LYS A 102 -15.16 27.99 16.11
N ASN A 103 -16.02 27.63 15.16
CA ASN A 103 -17.20 28.41 14.81
C ASN A 103 -18.20 28.40 15.97
N LEU A 104 -18.47 27.24 16.57
CA LEU A 104 -19.33 27.11 17.75
C LEU A 104 -18.79 27.90 18.94
N ASN A 105 -17.48 27.84 19.22
CA ASN A 105 -16.87 28.65 20.27
C ASN A 105 -17.08 30.15 20.03
N THR A 106 -16.96 30.60 18.78
CA THR A 106 -17.22 31.99 18.40
C THR A 106 -18.69 32.36 18.65
N GLU A 107 -19.64 31.52 18.23
CA GLU A 107 -21.07 31.79 18.46
C GLU A 107 -21.47 31.72 19.94
N VAL A 108 -20.88 30.83 20.73
CA VAL A 108 -21.11 30.77 22.19
C VAL A 108 -20.57 32.03 22.88
N GLN A 109 -19.42 32.55 22.45
CA GLN A 109 -18.84 33.78 23.00
C GLN A 109 -19.62 35.03 22.58
N LEU A 110 -19.97 35.15 21.30
CA LEU A 110 -20.57 36.37 20.74
C LEU A 110 -22.10 36.38 20.79
N GLY A 111 -22.75 35.21 20.83
CA GLY A 111 -24.21 35.07 20.76
C GLY A 111 -24.96 35.93 21.79
N PRO A 112 -24.65 35.83 23.10
CA PRO A 112 -25.30 36.66 24.12
C PRO A 112 -25.11 38.16 23.90
N MET A 113 -23.92 38.57 23.45
CA MET A 113 -23.62 39.96 23.11
C MET A 113 -24.44 40.44 21.91
N ARG A 114 -24.48 39.65 20.82
CA ARG A 114 -25.22 39.96 19.59
C ARG A 114 -26.72 40.03 19.85
N MET A 115 -27.27 39.13 20.68
CA MET A 115 -28.68 39.17 21.08
C MET A 115 -29.02 40.44 21.87
N TYR A 116 -28.16 40.83 22.82
CA TYR A 116 -28.32 42.09 23.53
C TYR A 116 -28.29 43.29 22.57
N ASN A 117 -27.30 43.34 21.67
CA ASN A 117 -27.15 44.45 20.73
C ASN A 117 -28.31 44.53 19.72
N ALA A 118 -28.84 43.40 19.29
CA ALA A 118 -29.97 43.36 18.37
C ALA A 118 -31.21 44.01 18.99
N THR A 119 -31.44 43.77 20.28
CA THR A 119 -32.61 44.26 21.03
C THR A 119 -32.41 45.65 21.65
N ALA A 120 -31.17 46.15 21.70
CA ALA A 120 -30.86 47.47 22.21
C ALA A 120 -31.51 48.59 21.37
N SER A 121 -31.98 49.65 22.03
CA SER A 121 -32.49 50.85 21.33
C SER A 121 -31.36 51.61 20.64
N ASN A 122 -31.68 52.48 19.68
CA ASN A 122 -30.68 53.18 18.89
C ASN A 122 -29.71 54.04 19.72
N GLY A 123 -30.16 54.56 20.87
CA GLY A 123 -29.36 55.35 21.81
C GLY A 123 -28.70 54.53 22.92
N SER A 124 -28.90 53.21 22.97
CA SER A 124 -28.31 52.35 23.99
C SER A 124 -26.87 51.98 23.67
N THR A 125 -26.03 51.92 24.70
CA THR A 125 -24.65 51.43 24.58
C THR A 125 -24.63 49.98 24.12
N LEU A 126 -23.92 49.71 23.04
CA LEU A 126 -23.68 48.36 22.54
C LEU A 126 -22.62 47.64 23.41
N LYS A 127 -22.78 46.33 23.53
CA LYS A 127 -21.78 45.42 24.10
C LYS A 127 -20.75 45.01 23.05
N PHE A 128 -19.56 44.69 23.54
CA PHE A 128 -18.40 44.32 22.74
C PHE A 128 -17.78 43.02 23.26
N PRO A 129 -16.99 42.32 22.44
CA PRO A 129 -16.19 41.20 22.91
C PRO A 129 -15.25 41.63 24.03
N ASP A 130 -14.89 40.69 24.91
CA ASP A 130 -13.97 40.96 26.00
C ASP A 130 -12.64 41.53 25.50
N GLY A 131 -12.15 42.58 26.17
CA GLY A 131 -10.91 43.27 25.80
C GLY A 131 -11.05 44.33 24.69
N VAL A 132 -12.19 44.43 24.01
CA VAL A 132 -12.44 45.46 22.99
C VAL A 132 -13.06 46.71 23.61
N ARG A 133 -12.43 47.87 23.40
CA ARG A 133 -12.95 49.19 23.84
C ARG A 133 -12.66 50.24 22.77
N LEU A 134 -13.69 50.66 22.04
CA LEU A 134 -13.58 51.78 21.09
C LEU A 134 -13.37 53.09 21.85
N GLN A 135 -12.18 53.70 21.74
CA GLN A 135 -11.68 54.68 22.71
C GLN A 135 -12.21 56.12 22.63
N THR A 136 -13.23 56.46 21.82
CA THR A 136 -13.66 57.89 21.75
C THR A 136 -15.16 58.15 21.55
N ILE A 137 -15.98 57.14 21.26
CA ILE A 137 -17.43 57.29 21.09
C ILE A 137 -18.08 56.07 21.75
N ILE A 138 -19.01 56.29 22.67
CA ILE A 138 -19.86 55.21 23.20
C ILE A 138 -20.62 54.64 22.00
N PRO A 139 -20.32 53.44 21.52
CA PRO A 139 -20.87 52.98 20.26
C PRO A 139 -22.33 52.61 20.48
N ILE A 140 -23.21 53.44 19.95
CA ILE A 140 -24.63 53.18 19.85
C ILE A 140 -24.95 52.88 18.38
N LYS A 141 -26.11 52.29 18.07
CA LYS A 141 -26.44 51.87 16.69
C LYS A 141 -26.31 53.02 15.69
N ASP A 142 -26.81 54.21 16.03
CA ASP A 142 -26.78 55.38 15.14
C ASP A 142 -25.35 55.84 14.82
N THR A 143 -24.43 55.77 15.80
CA THR A 143 -23.05 56.19 15.60
C THR A 143 -22.26 55.29 14.65
N ILE A 144 -22.68 54.03 14.46
CA ILE A 144 -22.02 53.15 13.48
C ILE A 144 -22.22 53.68 12.05
N TYR A 145 -23.37 54.29 11.77
CA TYR A 145 -23.67 54.86 10.45
C TYR A 145 -22.90 56.16 10.17
N THR A 146 -22.26 56.76 11.17
CA THR A 146 -21.51 58.01 11.01
C THR A 146 -19.99 57.80 10.99
N LEU A 147 -19.50 56.61 11.36
CA LEU A 147 -18.06 56.29 11.38
C LEU A 147 -17.39 56.57 10.04
N ASN A 148 -16.32 57.36 10.02
CA ASN A 148 -15.53 57.59 8.82
C ASN A 148 -14.63 56.38 8.51
N LEU A 149 -13.94 56.42 7.37
CA LEU A 149 -13.12 55.29 6.90
C LEU A 149 -11.98 54.92 7.88
N PRO A 150 -11.18 55.87 8.40
CA PRO A 150 -10.20 55.58 9.46
C PRO A 150 -10.82 54.91 10.70
N GLN A 151 -11.94 55.44 11.20
CA GLN A 151 -12.61 54.89 12.38
C GLN A 151 -13.13 53.46 12.15
N CYS A 152 -13.67 53.18 10.96
CA CYS A 152 -14.11 51.83 10.62
C CYS A 152 -12.94 50.85 10.60
N ARG A 153 -11.79 51.25 10.06
CA ARG A 153 -10.58 50.41 10.00
C ARG A 153 -10.01 50.15 11.39
N ASP A 154 -9.98 51.16 12.26
CA ASP A 154 -9.59 50.99 13.66
C ASP A 154 -10.54 50.02 14.37
N ALA A 155 -11.86 50.21 14.22
CA ALA A 155 -12.85 49.32 14.82
C ALA A 155 -12.71 47.88 14.33
N LEU A 156 -12.54 47.66 13.02
CA LEU A 156 -12.32 46.32 12.46
C LEU A 156 -11.02 45.69 12.99
N THR A 157 -9.96 46.49 13.15
CA THR A 157 -8.70 46.01 13.73
C THR A 157 -8.90 45.55 15.18
N GLN A 158 -9.60 46.33 16.00
CA GLN A 158 -9.90 45.96 17.38
C GLN A 158 -10.80 44.71 17.48
N LEU A 159 -11.75 44.56 16.55
CA LEU A 159 -12.63 43.39 16.47
C LEU A 159 -11.95 42.17 15.81
N SER A 160 -10.66 42.28 15.44
CA SER A 160 -9.92 41.24 14.71
C SER A 160 -10.61 40.80 13.40
N LEU A 161 -11.28 41.74 12.74
CA LEU A 161 -11.97 41.53 11.47
C LEU A 161 -11.09 41.95 10.31
N THR A 162 -11.02 41.10 9.29
CA THR A 162 -10.27 41.39 8.07
C THR A 162 -11.01 42.42 7.21
N TYR A 163 -10.23 43.27 6.54
CA TYR A 163 -10.72 44.21 5.53
C TYR A 163 -9.62 44.50 4.52
N GLU A 164 -10.01 44.81 3.28
CA GLU A 164 -9.05 45.19 2.25
C GLU A 164 -8.86 46.71 2.15
N ARG A 165 -7.72 47.13 1.59
CA ARG A 165 -7.36 48.56 1.49
C ARG A 165 -8.37 49.39 0.68
N ASN A 166 -9.01 48.78 -0.31
CA ASN A 166 -9.88 49.47 -1.27
C ASN A 166 -11.38 49.39 -0.91
N GLU A 167 -11.73 48.75 0.21
CA GLU A 167 -13.12 48.65 0.62
C GLU A 167 -13.70 50.01 1.05
N GLY A 168 -14.90 50.32 0.55
CA GLY A 168 -15.62 51.54 0.88
C GLY A 168 -16.18 51.54 2.31
N VAL A 169 -16.31 52.73 2.90
CA VAL A 169 -16.76 52.90 4.29
C VAL A 169 -18.09 52.21 4.60
N GLN A 170 -19.03 52.16 3.65
CA GLN A 170 -20.33 51.50 3.86
C GLN A 170 -20.21 49.98 4.02
N VAL A 171 -19.28 49.34 3.31
CA VAL A 171 -18.99 47.91 3.45
C VAL A 171 -18.40 47.63 4.82
N LEU A 172 -17.47 48.48 5.27
CA LEU A 172 -16.86 48.36 6.59
C LEU A 172 -17.89 48.53 7.72
N ARG A 173 -18.75 49.56 7.64
CA ARG A 173 -19.84 49.78 8.60
C ARG A 173 -20.81 48.61 8.66
N LYS A 174 -21.20 48.06 7.50
CA LYS A 174 -22.06 46.88 7.42
C LYS A 174 -21.43 45.70 8.18
N ARG A 175 -20.15 45.42 7.94
CA ARG A 175 -19.44 44.32 8.60
C ARG A 175 -19.32 44.52 10.12
N ILE A 176 -19.08 45.75 10.58
CA ILE A 176 -19.10 46.08 12.03
C ILE A 176 -20.49 45.80 12.63
N ARG A 177 -21.57 46.26 11.97
CA ARG A 177 -22.94 46.02 12.45
C ARG A 177 -23.29 44.53 12.52
N GLU A 178 -22.95 43.77 11.48
CA GLU A 178 -23.22 42.33 11.39
C GLU A 178 -22.49 41.53 12.48
N TYR A 179 -21.22 41.87 12.74
CA TYR A 179 -20.42 41.25 13.79
C TYR A 179 -20.99 41.55 15.18
N LEU A 180 -21.31 42.82 15.45
CA LEU A 180 -21.86 43.24 16.74
C LEU A 180 -23.32 42.81 16.95
N GLY A 181 -24.04 42.41 15.89
CA GLY A 181 -25.48 42.17 15.96
C GLY A 181 -26.30 43.46 16.10
N ALA A 182 -25.77 44.59 15.64
CA ALA A 182 -26.38 45.91 15.75
C ALA A 182 -27.15 46.27 14.46
N TRP A 183 -28.30 45.63 14.27
CA TRP A 183 -29.22 45.88 13.15
C TRP A 183 -29.99 47.19 13.32
#